data_AF-U2CIJ2-F1
#
_entry.id   AF-U2CIJ2-F1
#
_cell.length_a   1.000
_cell.length_b   1.000
_cell.length_c   1.000
_cell.angle_alpha   90.00
_cell.angle_beta   90.00
_cell.angle_gamma   90.00
#
_symmetry.space_group_name_H-M   'P 1'
#
loop_
_entity.id
_entity.type
_entity.pdbx_description
1 polymer ?
#
loop_
_entity_poly.entity_id
_entity_poly.type
_entity_poly.pdbx_seq_one_letter_code
_entity_poly.pdbx_strand_id
1 'polypeptide(L)'
;MEKIIVKKNLRFYIPIIIITLIMFVGCSNENNKKIDSKGDSLQTVVEYYFQYNNEKNKDKVLTTLTEHWSASNVVWGLENLDSIKIVKMEEQEDEKIKKGYLSNRRGSINWTSENNLKVYKVKYDVRYKKDGIGPRTVGYMIGGILL
;
A
#
# COMPACT_ATOMS: atom_id res chain seq x y z
N MET A 1 5.51 59.52 34.67
CA MET A 1 4.96 58.53 33.72
C MET A 1 6.13 58.03 32.87
N GLU A 2 6.78 56.95 33.28
CA GLU A 2 7.83 56.30 32.48
C GLU A 2 7.22 55.22 31.58
N LYS A 3 7.50 55.29 30.28
CA LYS A 3 7.19 54.22 29.32
C LYS A 3 8.31 53.19 29.36
N ILE A 4 8.03 52.01 29.90
CA ILE A 4 8.91 50.86 29.80
C ILE A 4 8.82 50.30 28.37
N ILE A 5 9.86 50.52 27.57
CA ILE A 5 9.97 49.92 26.24
C ILE A 5 10.62 48.54 26.42
N VAL A 6 9.78 47.49 26.37
CA VAL A 6 10.27 46.10 26.34
C VAL A 6 10.83 45.83 24.95
N LYS A 7 12.16 45.79 24.84
CA LYS A 7 12.86 45.41 23.60
C LYS A 7 12.64 43.91 23.37
N LYS A 8 11.72 43.56 22.47
CA LYS A 8 11.39 42.17 22.14
C LYS A 8 12.60 41.47 21.52
N ASN A 9 13.23 40.58 22.29
CA ASN A 9 14.33 39.74 21.82
C ASN A 9 13.78 38.64 20.88
N LEU A 10 13.73 38.95 19.59
CA LEU A 10 13.21 38.10 18.52
C LEU A 10 13.79 36.67 18.50
N ARG A 11 15.02 36.50 19.02
CA ARG A 11 15.76 35.23 19.09
C ARG A 11 15.07 34.14 19.92
N PHE A 12 14.23 34.50 20.90
CA PHE A 12 13.52 33.52 21.73
C PHE A 12 12.25 32.98 21.07
N TYR A 13 11.69 33.69 20.09
CA TYR A 13 10.45 33.27 19.42
C TYR A 13 10.70 32.26 18.29
N ILE A 14 11.89 32.26 17.70
CA ILE A 14 12.28 31.35 16.62
C ILE A 14 12.17 29.87 17.02
N PRO A 15 12.72 29.40 18.17
CA PRO A 15 12.58 28.01 18.56
C PRO A 15 11.14 27.63 18.93
N ILE A 16 10.36 28.57 19.49
CA ILE A 16 8.95 28.35 19.84
C ILE A 16 8.10 28.13 18.58
N ILE A 17 8.35 28.91 17.51
CA ILE A 17 7.68 28.76 16.22
C ILE A 17 8.06 27.43 15.55
N ILE A 18 9.31 26.98 15.68
CA ILE A 18 9.74 25.68 15.13
C ILE A 18 9.05 24.52 15.87
N ILE A 19 8.94 24.59 17.20
CA ILE A 19 8.26 23.56 18.01
C ILE A 19 6.77 23.48 17.69
N THR A 20 6.08 24.62 17.48
CA THR A 20 4.66 24.61 17.07
C THR A 20 4.46 24.10 15.66
N LEU A 21 5.42 24.30 14.74
CA LEU A 21 5.35 23.77 13.37
C LEU A 21 5.45 22.22 13.34
N ILE A 22 6.24 21.63 14.24
CA ILE A 22 6.42 20.17 14.34
C ILE A 22 5.12 19.48 14.82
N MET A 23 4.32 20.16 15.66
CA MET A 23 3.04 19.63 16.16
C MET A 23 1.95 19.53 15.08
N PHE A 24 2.05 20.27 13.96
CA PHE A 24 1.04 20.25 12.89
C PHE A 24 1.27 19.17 11.82
N VAL A 25 2.37 18.41 11.87
CA VAL A 25 2.69 17.39 10.83
C VAL A 25 2.25 15.96 11.23
N GLY A 26 1.76 15.74 12.45
CA GLY A 26 1.61 14.38 12.98
C GLY A 26 0.20 14.01 13.44
N CYS A 27 -0.73 13.82 12.51
CA CYS A 27 -1.77 12.79 12.54
C CYS A 27 -2.53 12.86 11.22
N SER A 28 -1.94 12.28 10.16
CA SER A 28 -2.74 11.80 9.05
C SER A 28 -3.80 10.88 9.65
N ASN A 29 -5.08 11.18 9.47
CA ASN A 29 -6.14 10.25 9.81
C ASN A 29 -5.82 8.93 9.10
N GLU A 30 -5.27 7.96 9.83
CA GLU A 30 -5.40 6.57 9.44
C GLU A 30 -6.88 6.29 9.52
N ASN A 31 -7.56 6.54 8.40
CA ASN A 31 -8.76 5.82 8.08
C ASN A 31 -8.33 4.35 8.05
N ASN A 32 -8.39 3.69 9.20
CA ASN A 32 -8.45 2.23 9.30
C ASN A 32 -9.79 1.81 8.69
N LYS A 33 -9.99 2.13 7.41
CA LYS A 33 -11.09 1.65 6.63
C LYS A 33 -10.78 0.18 6.44
N LYS A 34 -11.42 -0.65 7.25
CA LYS A 34 -11.45 -2.08 7.02
C LYS A 34 -11.99 -2.24 5.59
N ILE A 35 -11.13 -2.66 4.66
CA ILE A 35 -11.51 -2.86 3.27
C ILE A 35 -12.63 -3.89 3.29
N ASP A 36 -13.84 -3.44 2.98
CA ASP A 36 -14.96 -4.34 2.78
C ASP A 36 -14.82 -4.90 1.38
N SER A 37 -14.34 -6.13 1.28
CA SER A 37 -14.19 -6.83 0.00
C SER A 37 -15.51 -6.99 -0.75
N LYS A 38 -16.67 -6.74 -0.12
CA LYS A 38 -17.98 -6.69 -0.77
C LYS A 38 -18.37 -5.32 -1.32
N GLY A 39 -17.76 -4.23 -0.85
CA GLY A 39 -18.17 -2.85 -1.15
C GLY A 39 -17.16 -2.05 -1.96
N ASP A 40 -15.87 -2.26 -1.74
CA ASP A 40 -14.81 -1.57 -2.49
C ASP A 40 -14.55 -2.29 -3.83
N SER A 41 -14.33 -1.52 -4.90
CA SER A 41 -14.05 -2.11 -6.20
C SER A 41 -12.74 -2.91 -6.15
N LEU A 42 -12.66 -4.04 -6.86
CA LEU A 42 -11.46 -4.88 -6.94
C LEU A 42 -10.21 -4.08 -7.34
N GLN A 43 -10.39 -3.13 -8.26
CA GLN A 43 -9.36 -2.17 -8.64
C GLN A 43 -8.84 -1.38 -7.44
N THR A 44 -9.73 -0.90 -6.57
CA THR A 44 -9.38 -0.17 -5.34
C THR A 44 -8.57 -1.04 -4.38
N VAL A 45 -8.90 -2.33 -4.25
CA VAL A 45 -8.10 -3.26 -3.41
C VAL A 45 -6.67 -3.39 -3.92
N VAL A 46 -6.50 -3.49 -5.25
CA VAL A 46 -5.18 -3.52 -5.88
C VAL A 46 -4.43 -2.20 -5.62
N GLU A 47 -5.08 -1.05 -5.80
CA GLU A 47 -4.48 0.26 -5.52
C GLU A 47 -4.02 0.38 -4.07
N TYR A 48 -4.85 -0.04 -3.11
CA TYR A 48 -4.50 -0.07 -1.70
C TYR A 48 -3.34 -1.01 -1.39
N TYR A 49 -3.26 -2.17 -2.05
CA TYR A 49 -2.12 -3.07 -1.88
C TYR A 49 -0.80 -2.33 -2.17
N PHE A 50 -0.71 -1.63 -3.30
CA PHE A 50 0.49 -0.86 -3.65
C PHE A 50 0.72 0.34 -2.73
N GLN A 51 -0.33 1.04 -2.34
CA GLN A 51 -0.26 2.15 -1.38
C GLN A 51 0.31 1.69 -0.04
N TYR A 52 -0.23 0.61 0.54
CA TYR A 52 0.19 0.12 1.85
C TYR A 52 1.62 -0.45 1.84
N ASN A 53 2.06 -1.01 0.71
CA ASN A 53 3.48 -1.36 0.51
C ASN A 53 4.38 -0.11 0.52
N ASN A 54 3.94 1.00 -0.08
CA ASN A 54 4.67 2.27 -0.01
C ASN A 54 4.73 2.82 1.42
N GLU A 55 3.62 2.74 2.17
CA GLU A 55 3.51 3.12 3.58
C GLU A 55 4.35 2.22 4.51
N LYS A 56 4.85 1.08 4.01
CA LYS A 56 5.55 0.07 4.82
C LYS A 56 4.68 -0.51 5.94
N ASN A 57 3.36 -0.46 5.76
CA ASN A 57 2.39 -0.91 6.75
C ASN A 57 1.97 -2.36 6.45
N LYS A 58 2.68 -3.30 7.07
CA LYS A 58 2.42 -4.74 6.91
C LYS A 58 0.98 -5.12 7.24
N ASP A 59 0.44 -4.58 8.33
CA ASP A 59 -0.89 -4.95 8.81
C ASP A 59 -1.96 -4.52 7.80
N LYS A 60 -1.82 -3.32 7.22
CA LYS A 60 -2.71 -2.88 6.13
C LYS A 60 -2.52 -3.69 4.85
N VAL A 61 -1.29 -4.04 4.46
CA VAL A 61 -1.04 -4.91 3.29
C VAL A 61 -1.78 -6.24 3.47
N LEU A 62 -1.76 -6.83 4.66
CA LEU A 62 -2.47 -8.08 4.95
C LEU A 62 -3.99 -7.97 4.74
N THR A 63 -4.60 -6.79 4.94
CA THR A 63 -6.03 -6.61 4.70
C THR A 63 -6.41 -6.66 3.21
N THR A 64 -5.44 -6.50 2.31
CA THR A 64 -5.63 -6.57 0.85
C THR A 64 -5.34 -7.97 0.28
N LEU A 65 -5.01 -8.93 1.14
CA LEU A 65 -4.59 -10.29 0.75
C LEU A 65 -5.48 -11.34 1.40
N THR A 66 -5.52 -12.53 0.80
CA THR A 66 -6.20 -13.69 1.37
C THR A 66 -5.45 -14.21 2.61
N GLU A 67 -6.16 -14.80 3.57
CA GLU A 67 -5.63 -15.19 4.89
C GLU A 67 -4.35 -16.03 4.86
N HIS A 68 -4.12 -16.83 3.81
CA HIS A 68 -2.90 -17.62 3.64
C HIS A 68 -1.60 -16.80 3.72
N TRP A 69 -1.64 -15.50 3.42
CA TRP A 69 -0.49 -14.61 3.50
C TRP A 69 -0.17 -14.10 4.91
N SER A 70 -1.01 -14.40 5.90
CA SER A 70 -0.82 -13.99 7.30
C SER A 70 0.16 -14.87 8.10
N ALA A 71 0.80 -15.86 7.46
CA ALA A 71 1.75 -16.75 8.12
C ALA A 71 2.95 -15.99 8.75
N SER A 72 3.38 -16.42 9.93
CA SER A 72 4.37 -15.73 10.76
C SER A 72 5.78 -15.69 10.15
N ASN A 73 6.08 -16.56 9.19
CA ASN A 73 7.39 -16.71 8.55
C ASN A 73 7.51 -16.01 7.18
N VAL A 74 6.54 -15.17 6.78
CA VAL A 74 6.63 -14.41 5.52
C VAL A 74 7.58 -13.22 5.68
N VAL A 75 8.66 -13.20 4.91
CA VAL A 75 9.56 -12.05 4.76
C VAL A 75 9.03 -11.14 3.66
N TRP A 76 8.68 -9.91 4.02
CA TRP A 76 7.99 -8.97 3.12
C TRP A 76 8.94 -8.05 2.33
N GLY A 77 10.17 -7.85 2.82
CA GLY A 77 11.16 -6.99 2.16
C GLY A 77 10.75 -5.51 2.10
N LEU A 78 9.85 -5.07 2.97
CA LEU A 78 9.36 -3.68 2.99
C LEU A 78 10.50 -2.71 3.34
N GLU A 79 11.44 -3.12 4.19
CA GLU A 79 12.55 -2.28 4.65
C GLU A 79 13.44 -1.79 3.50
N ASN A 80 13.68 -2.62 2.49
CA ASN A 80 14.49 -2.26 1.33
C ASN A 80 13.68 -1.60 0.21
N LEU A 81 12.35 -1.72 0.23
CA LEU A 81 11.49 -1.06 -0.73
C LEU A 81 11.58 0.47 -0.53
N ASP A 82 11.90 1.20 -1.59
CA ASP A 82 11.81 2.67 -1.60
C ASP A 82 10.38 3.06 -1.99
N SER A 83 10.01 2.82 -3.25
CA SER A 83 8.69 3.15 -3.79
C SER A 83 8.23 2.16 -4.86
N ILE A 84 6.92 1.95 -4.95
CA ILE A 84 6.24 1.27 -6.05
C ILE A 84 5.25 2.25 -6.69
N LYS A 85 5.24 2.34 -8.01
CA LYS A 85 4.29 3.16 -8.76
C LYS A 85 3.59 2.32 -9.81
N ILE A 86 2.27 2.27 -9.75
CA ILE A 86 1.46 1.66 -10.82
C ILE A 86 1.62 2.49 -12.09
N VAL A 87 2.00 1.84 -13.18
CA VAL A 87 2.14 2.43 -14.52
C VAL A 87 0.89 2.16 -15.35
N LYS A 88 0.38 0.93 -15.29
CA LYS A 88 -0.84 0.52 -15.97
C LYS A 88 -1.53 -0.57 -15.17
N MET A 89 -2.85 -0.53 -15.15
CA MET A 89 -3.67 -1.60 -14.63
C MET A 89 -4.80 -1.85 -15.61
N GLU A 90 -5.02 -3.11 -15.95
CA GLU A 90 -6.06 -3.53 -16.88
C GLU A 90 -6.67 -4.84 -16.39
N GLU A 91 -7.99 -4.97 -16.55
CA GLU A 91 -8.64 -6.27 -16.31
C GLU A 91 -8.14 -7.27 -17.36
N GLN A 92 -7.83 -8.47 -16.90
CA GLN A 92 -7.37 -9.57 -17.73
C GLN A 92 -8.56 -10.42 -18.13
N GLU A 93 -8.89 -10.40 -19.41
CA GLU A 93 -10.05 -11.11 -19.98
C GLU A 93 -9.69 -12.47 -20.59
N ASP A 94 -8.40 -12.77 -20.82
CA ASP A 94 -7.98 -14.05 -21.40
C ASP A 94 -8.41 -15.23 -20.51
N GLU A 95 -9.33 -16.04 -21.05
CA GLU A 95 -9.85 -17.22 -20.37
C GLU A 95 -8.78 -18.22 -19.98
N LYS A 96 -7.69 -18.35 -20.73
CA LYS A 96 -6.60 -19.28 -20.37
C LYS A 96 -5.90 -18.82 -19.09
N ILE A 97 -5.74 -17.52 -18.89
CA ILE A 97 -5.17 -16.96 -17.67
C ILE A 97 -6.15 -17.14 -16.50
N LYS A 98 -7.45 -16.86 -16.71
CA LYS A 98 -8.48 -17.06 -15.68
C LYS A 98 -8.59 -18.54 -15.27
N LYS A 99 -8.68 -19.45 -16.25
CA LYS A 99 -8.70 -20.91 -16.03
C LYS A 99 -7.43 -21.38 -15.33
N GLY A 100 -6.27 -20.88 -15.73
CA GLY A 100 -5.01 -21.15 -15.05
C GLY A 100 -5.03 -20.70 -13.59
N TYR A 101 -5.63 -19.56 -13.26
CA TYR A 101 -5.78 -19.13 -11.87
C TYR A 101 -6.69 -20.06 -11.07
N LEU A 102 -7.83 -20.44 -11.64
CA LEU A 102 -8.81 -21.33 -11.01
C LEU A 102 -8.29 -22.76 -10.81
N SER A 103 -7.57 -23.30 -11.80
CA SER A 103 -7.06 -24.68 -11.77
C SER A 103 -5.83 -24.85 -10.89
N ASN A 104 -5.09 -23.77 -10.63
CA ASN A 104 -3.92 -23.81 -9.78
C ASN A 104 -4.31 -23.60 -8.31
N ARG A 105 -3.64 -24.35 -7.41
CA ARG A 105 -3.84 -24.41 -5.94
C ARG A 105 -4.55 -23.20 -5.30
N ARG A 106 -4.10 -21.98 -5.60
CA ARG A 106 -4.59 -20.73 -4.98
C ARG A 106 -6.06 -20.42 -5.32
N GLY A 107 -6.54 -20.75 -6.52
CA GLY A 107 -7.96 -20.61 -6.88
C GLY A 107 -8.84 -21.67 -6.21
N SER A 108 -8.36 -22.90 -6.12
CA SER A 108 -9.13 -24.02 -5.53
C SER A 108 -9.32 -23.93 -4.01
N ILE A 109 -8.41 -23.27 -3.28
CA ILE A 109 -8.48 -23.14 -1.82
C ILE A 109 -9.54 -22.10 -1.38
N ASN A 110 -9.74 -21.06 -2.17
CA ASN A 110 -10.57 -19.91 -1.79
C ASN A 110 -12.00 -19.98 -2.34
N TRP A 111 -12.48 -21.14 -2.78
CA TRP A 111 -13.83 -21.30 -3.37
C TRP A 111 -14.05 -20.35 -4.56
N THR A 112 -12.96 -20.04 -5.26
CA THR A 112 -12.98 -19.15 -6.42
C THR A 112 -13.57 -19.88 -7.61
N SER A 113 -14.50 -19.21 -8.28
CA SER A 113 -15.22 -19.67 -9.47
C SER A 113 -15.04 -18.65 -10.59
N GLU A 114 -15.41 -19.02 -11.81
CA GLU A 114 -15.39 -18.08 -12.95
C GLU A 114 -16.27 -16.84 -12.69
N ASN A 115 -17.36 -17.01 -11.94
CA ASN A 115 -18.36 -15.96 -11.72
C ASN A 115 -17.96 -14.93 -10.64
N ASN A 116 -17.02 -15.28 -9.76
CA ASN A 116 -16.56 -14.42 -8.67
C ASN A 116 -15.05 -14.15 -8.73
N LEU A 117 -14.43 -14.38 -9.91
CA LEU A 117 -13.04 -14.08 -10.18
C LEU A 117 -12.93 -12.90 -11.15
N LYS A 118 -12.28 -11.83 -10.70
CA LYS A 118 -11.62 -10.90 -11.62
C LYS A 118 -10.12 -10.97 -11.44
N VAL A 119 -9.43 -10.84 -12.56
CA VAL A 119 -7.97 -10.87 -12.61
C VAL A 119 -7.52 -9.54 -13.18
N TYR A 120 -6.59 -8.87 -12.50
CA TYR A 120 -5.96 -7.67 -13.03
C TYR A 120 -4.51 -7.96 -13.41
N LYS A 121 -4.10 -7.41 -14.54
CA LYS A 121 -2.69 -7.32 -14.92
C LYS A 121 -2.20 -5.93 -14.55
N VAL A 122 -1.25 -5.88 -13.62
CA VAL A 122 -0.66 -4.62 -13.17
C VAL A 122 0.78 -4.51 -13.65
N LYS A 123 1.07 -3.46 -14.41
CA LYS A 123 2.42 -3.01 -14.72
C LYS A 123 2.79 -1.92 -13.72
N TYR A 124 3.92 -2.08 -13.05
CA TYR A 124 4.40 -1.11 -12.08
C TYR A 124 5.91 -0.98 -12.13
N ASP A 125 6.39 0.18 -11.71
CA ASP A 125 7.80 0.48 -11.49
C ASP A 125 8.09 0.37 -9.99
N VAL A 126 9.19 -0.29 -9.65
CA VAL A 126 9.65 -0.43 -8.26
C VAL A 126 11.09 0.07 -8.12
N ARG A 127 11.33 0.82 -7.05
CA ARG A 127 12.67 1.27 -6.64
C ARG A 127 12.99 0.67 -5.29
N TYR A 128 14.25 0.27 -5.14
CA TYR A 128 14.81 -0.27 -3.91
C TYR A 128 15.91 0.65 -3.40
N LYS A 129 16.11 0.66 -2.08
CA LYS A 129 17.16 1.45 -1.44
C LYS A 129 18.55 0.86 -1.69
N LYS A 130 18.63 -0.48 -1.79
CA LYS A 130 19.85 -1.23 -2.08
C LYS A 130 19.68 -2.05 -3.35
N ASP A 131 20.63 -1.91 -4.26
CA ASP A 131 20.71 -2.71 -5.47
C ASP A 131 20.99 -4.19 -5.15
N GLY A 132 20.51 -5.09 -6.01
CA GLY A 132 20.70 -6.54 -5.87
C GLY A 132 19.85 -7.21 -4.78
N ILE A 133 19.03 -6.46 -4.04
CA ILE A 133 18.14 -6.99 -2.99
C ILE A 133 16.68 -6.67 -3.35
N GLY A 134 16.01 -7.59 -4.03
CA GLY A 134 14.61 -7.46 -4.42
C GLY A 134 14.35 -7.94 -5.85
N PRO A 135 13.07 -8.12 -6.24
CA PRO A 135 12.70 -8.46 -7.62
C PRO A 135 13.03 -7.32 -8.61
N ARG A 136 13.01 -7.63 -9.91
CA ARG A 136 13.31 -6.66 -10.99
C ARG A 136 12.44 -5.40 -10.89
N THR A 137 13.00 -4.28 -11.36
CA THR A 137 12.43 -2.90 -11.36
C THR A 137 11.06 -2.78 -12.01
N VAL A 138 10.67 -3.73 -12.85
CA VAL A 138 9.32 -3.83 -13.43
C VAL A 138 8.75 -5.20 -13.09
N GLY A 139 7.54 -5.21 -12.55
CA GLY A 139 6.83 -6.43 -12.21
C GLY A 139 5.47 -6.54 -12.90
N TYR A 140 4.98 -7.78 -12.95
CA TYR A 140 3.64 -8.13 -13.39
C TYR A 140 2.96 -8.86 -12.25
N MET A 141 1.87 -8.29 -11.73
CA MET A 141 1.02 -8.96 -10.75
C MET A 141 -0.24 -9.48 -11.45
N ILE A 142 -0.57 -10.73 -11.17
CA ILE A 142 -1.84 -11.38 -11.50
C ILE A 142 -2.47 -11.76 -10.16
N GLY A 143 -3.41 -10.94 -9.70
CA GLY A 143 -4.16 -11.17 -8.46
C GLY A 143 -5.61 -11.50 -8.79
N GLY A 144 -6.13 -12.59 -8.23
CA GLY A 144 -7.55 -12.93 -8.22
C GLY A 144 -8.10 -12.78 -6.82
N ILE A 145 -9.12 -11.96 -6.65
CA ILE A 145 -9.80 -11.75 -5.37
C ILE A 145 -11.23 -12.26 -5.53
N LEU A 146 -11.69 -12.98 -4.51
CA LEU A 146 -13.04 -13.53 -4.42
C LEU A 146 -14.05 -12.39 -4.20
N LEU A 147 -15.08 -12.30 -5.05
CA LEU A 147 -16.26 -11.46 -4.84
C LEU A 147 -17.25 -12.11 -3.85
#